data_AF-A0AAD9STE3-F1
#
_entry.id   AF-A0AAD9STE3-F1
#
_cell.length_a   1.000
_cell.length_b   1.000
_cell.length_c   1.000
_cell.angle_alpha   90.00
_cell.angle_beta   90.00
_cell.angle_gamma   90.00
#
_symmetry.space_group_name_H-M   'P 1'
#
loop_
_entity.id
_entity.type
_entity.pdbx_description
1 polymer ?
#
loop_
_entity_poly.entity_id
_entity_poly.type
_entity_poly.pdbx_seq_one_letter_code
_entity_poly.pdbx_strand_id
1 'polypeptide(L)'
;MDLSQFAEVLNERFSQPLAADVASWSPPQDPDKPSLPYLPGFNVTIRPHNIAETEQPRQNLKPEYLRTVTQSKAVVNNPSRFSSPGPDDAESAALAITASISIGTTRGAQIVACTITPCQKNGEEVPKPFQAVAKIYDPLYYNFKSSIGRYPRDTVREADKDYENETAAYEHLRKHGITGSFAPKYYGSWIFSLPITIGGRPHSRNVQMILIETLNGVSIQETRVQNSSDRSGGTDSFHYPEEYRLEVLARAMDAYVKQLKIGLEQGDFAGRNVILVANSPEEDKVGGLVLPRVVLVDYNTAKVVEMPREQANWLPSNPAAVFWNEYLWEDFGGWVPNEWQDWKTQQDWLMQRFNGDDHRHHYYPSQEFFDNMLAARR
;
A
#
# COMPACT_ATOMS: atom_id res chain seq x y z
N MET A 1 4.64 47.69 30.77
CA MET A 1 5.52 47.24 29.68
C MET A 1 4.69 47.35 28.41
N ASP A 2 5.10 48.24 27.52
CA ASP A 2 4.28 48.81 26.45
C ASP A 2 4.22 47.87 25.23
N LEU A 3 3.02 47.67 24.66
CA LEU A 3 2.76 46.82 23.49
C LEU A 3 3.47 47.32 22.22
N SER A 4 3.92 48.57 22.21
CA SER A 4 4.72 49.16 21.13
C SER A 4 6.14 48.57 21.05
N GLN A 5 6.76 48.21 22.19
CA GLN A 5 8.13 47.66 22.24
C GLN A 5 8.18 46.18 21.86
N PHE A 6 7.07 45.44 21.96
CA PHE A 6 7.01 44.04 21.53
C PHE A 6 6.92 43.90 20.00
N ALA A 7 6.34 44.91 19.33
CA ALA A 7 6.25 44.94 17.88
C ALA A 7 7.61 45.25 17.21
N GLU A 8 8.45 46.07 17.82
CA GLU A 8 9.80 46.40 17.30
C GLU A 8 10.76 45.20 17.36
N VAL A 9 10.72 44.40 18.44
CA VAL A 9 11.55 43.19 18.57
C VAL A 9 11.15 42.10 17.56
N LEU A 10 9.86 42.05 17.19
CA LEU A 10 9.39 41.14 16.14
C LEU A 10 9.80 41.66 14.74
N ASN A 11 9.76 42.97 14.50
CA ASN A 11 10.08 43.52 13.19
C ASN A 11 11.59 43.46 12.86
N GLU A 12 12.47 43.53 13.86
CA GLU A 12 13.93 43.33 13.66
C GLU A 12 14.32 41.86 13.45
N ARG A 13 13.55 40.89 13.97
CA ARG A 13 13.77 39.46 13.67
C ARG A 13 13.32 39.03 12.28
N PHE A 14 12.46 39.82 11.61
CA PHE A 14 11.97 39.54 10.25
C PHE A 14 12.57 40.46 9.18
N SER A 15 13.52 41.32 9.53
CA SER A 15 14.21 42.23 8.59
C SER A 15 15.65 41.81 8.28
N GLN A 16 15.95 40.51 8.30
CA GLN A 16 17.08 40.02 7.52
C GLN A 16 16.64 39.88 6.07
N PRO A 17 17.37 40.43 5.09
CA PRO A 17 17.07 40.18 3.69
C PRO A 17 17.09 38.67 3.48
N LEU A 18 16.02 38.13 2.88
CA LEU A 18 15.99 36.80 2.25
C LEU A 18 17.07 36.80 1.15
N ALA A 19 18.31 36.65 1.58
CA ALA A 19 19.46 36.54 0.73
C ALA A 19 19.44 35.16 0.06
N ALA A 20 19.49 35.20 -1.26
CA ALA A 20 19.75 34.12 -2.19
C ALA A 20 18.66 33.04 -2.31
N ASP A 21 17.75 33.27 -3.26
CA ASP A 21 17.54 32.35 -4.38
C ASP A 21 17.82 30.87 -4.08
N VAL A 22 16.93 30.21 -3.31
CA VAL A 22 16.96 28.75 -3.17
C VAL A 22 16.42 28.18 -4.48
N ALA A 23 17.30 28.11 -5.48
CA ALA A 23 17.03 27.48 -6.76
C ALA A 23 16.35 26.13 -6.51
N SER A 24 15.14 25.97 -7.03
CA SER A 24 14.39 24.72 -6.90
C SER A 24 15.18 23.62 -7.59
N TRP A 25 15.73 22.67 -6.83
CA TRP A 25 16.43 21.54 -7.42
C TRP A 25 15.48 20.75 -8.34
N SER A 26 16.00 20.40 -9.51
CA SER A 26 15.38 19.48 -10.46
C SER A 26 16.33 18.30 -10.72
N PRO A 27 15.79 17.09 -10.94
CA PRO A 27 16.59 15.97 -11.42
C PRO A 27 17.46 16.38 -12.61
N PRO A 28 18.72 15.91 -12.67
CA PRO A 28 19.51 16.00 -13.89
C PRO A 28 18.78 15.36 -15.07
N GLN A 29 18.98 15.88 -16.28
CA GLN A 29 18.45 15.22 -17.48
C GLN A 29 19.01 13.81 -17.57
N ASP A 30 18.13 12.85 -17.86
CA ASP A 30 18.46 11.43 -17.89
C ASP A 30 18.17 10.84 -19.27
N PRO A 31 19.00 11.14 -20.29
CA PRO A 31 18.79 10.65 -21.65
C PRO A 31 18.96 9.14 -21.77
N ASP A 32 19.62 8.51 -20.79
CA ASP A 32 19.84 7.07 -20.72
C ASP A 32 18.62 6.31 -20.16
N LYS A 33 17.59 7.01 -19.67
CA LYS A 33 16.39 6.39 -19.09
C LYS A 33 15.50 5.80 -20.18
N PRO A 34 15.35 4.47 -20.30
CA PRO A 34 14.41 3.87 -21.24
C PRO A 34 12.97 4.29 -20.97
N SER A 35 12.13 4.20 -22.00
CA SER A 35 10.68 4.28 -21.86
C SER A 35 10.16 3.13 -21.01
N LEU A 36 9.04 3.38 -20.31
CA LEU A 36 8.39 2.40 -19.45
C LEU A 36 8.01 1.13 -20.23
N PRO A 37 8.60 -0.04 -19.91
CA PRO A 37 8.40 -1.25 -20.71
C PRO A 37 7.13 -2.02 -20.32
N TYR A 38 6.52 -1.72 -19.17
CA TYR A 38 5.42 -2.50 -18.57
C TYR A 38 4.06 -2.19 -19.22
N LEU A 39 3.96 -2.45 -20.51
CA LEU A 39 2.77 -2.25 -21.34
C LEU A 39 2.24 -3.61 -21.84
N PRO A 40 0.96 -3.70 -22.23
CA PRO A 40 0.41 -4.91 -22.84
C PRO A 40 1.28 -5.43 -23.99
N GLY A 41 1.54 -6.74 -23.98
CA GLY A 41 2.45 -7.40 -24.94
C GLY A 41 3.91 -7.47 -24.50
N PHE A 42 4.29 -6.84 -23.38
CA PHE A 42 5.58 -7.08 -22.76
C PHE A 42 5.66 -8.51 -22.22
N ASN A 43 6.78 -9.18 -22.50
CA ASN A 43 7.02 -10.57 -22.10
C ASN A 43 8.41 -10.68 -21.45
N VAL A 44 8.50 -11.43 -20.35
CA VAL A 44 9.78 -11.68 -19.68
C VAL A 44 9.76 -13.03 -18.96
N THR A 45 10.94 -13.64 -18.85
CA THR A 45 11.13 -14.81 -17.96
C THR A 45 11.40 -14.32 -16.55
N ILE A 46 10.63 -14.85 -15.61
CA ILE A 46 10.71 -14.52 -14.19
C ILE A 46 11.19 -15.75 -13.42
N ARG A 47 11.87 -15.51 -12.31
CA ARG A 47 12.36 -16.57 -11.41
C ARG A 47 11.86 -16.30 -9.99
N PRO A 48 11.61 -17.33 -9.18
CA PRO A 48 11.15 -17.16 -7.82
C PRO A 48 12.28 -16.50 -7.02
N HIS A 49 11.90 -15.61 -6.13
CA HIS A 49 12.82 -14.90 -5.26
C HIS A 49 12.38 -15.10 -3.82
N ASN A 50 13.29 -15.62 -2.98
CA ASN A 50 13.08 -15.79 -1.56
C ASN A 50 13.94 -14.76 -0.83
N ILE A 51 13.31 -13.86 -0.08
CA ILE A 51 14.03 -12.93 0.77
C ILE A 51 14.66 -13.74 1.92
N ALA A 52 15.98 -13.81 1.97
CA ALA A 52 16.67 -14.39 3.11
C ALA A 52 16.48 -13.50 4.35
N GLU A 53 16.19 -14.09 5.52
CA GLU A 53 15.88 -13.39 6.78
C GLU A 53 17.02 -12.49 7.33
N THR A 54 18.20 -12.50 6.73
CA THR A 54 19.43 -11.94 7.32
C THR A 54 20.00 -10.70 6.62
N GLU A 55 19.30 -10.13 5.63
CA GLU A 55 19.81 -8.95 4.93
C GLU A 55 19.66 -7.68 5.77
N GLN A 56 20.79 -7.04 6.10
CA GLN A 56 20.77 -5.74 6.77
C GLN A 56 20.05 -4.69 5.91
N PRO A 57 19.31 -3.76 6.54
CA PRO A 57 18.60 -2.72 5.80
C PRO A 57 19.57 -1.87 4.99
N ARG A 58 19.19 -1.58 3.73
CA ARG A 58 19.95 -0.72 2.82
C ARG A 58 20.19 0.66 3.45
N GLN A 59 21.45 1.09 3.43
CA GLN A 59 21.82 2.46 3.80
C GLN A 59 21.31 3.46 2.76
N ASN A 60 20.87 4.62 3.21
CA ASN A 60 20.42 5.70 2.33
C ASN A 60 21.57 6.20 1.46
N LEU A 61 21.29 6.38 0.17
CA LEU A 61 22.14 7.19 -0.68
C LEU A 61 22.14 8.63 -0.19
N LYS A 62 23.34 9.22 -0.17
CA LYS A 62 23.54 10.58 0.33
C LYS A 62 22.81 11.60 -0.56
N PRO A 63 22.08 12.59 0.00
CA PRO A 63 21.40 13.61 -0.80
C PRO A 63 22.34 14.36 -1.75
N GLU A 64 23.59 14.59 -1.37
CA GLU A 64 24.59 15.27 -2.20
C GLU A 64 24.93 14.47 -3.46
N TYR A 65 25.03 13.15 -3.33
CA TYR A 65 25.21 12.24 -4.46
C TYR A 65 23.98 12.28 -5.38
N LEU A 66 22.78 12.11 -4.80
CA LEU A 66 21.53 12.07 -5.56
C LEU A 66 21.22 13.38 -6.30
N ARG A 67 21.72 14.53 -5.81
CA ARG A 67 21.58 15.83 -6.49
C ARG A 67 22.36 15.93 -7.80
N THR A 68 23.40 15.11 -7.98
CA THR A 68 24.36 15.22 -9.10
C THR A 68 24.27 14.06 -10.09
N VAL A 69 23.68 12.93 -9.69
CA VAL A 69 23.57 11.73 -10.51
C VAL A 69 22.21 11.66 -11.21
N THR A 70 22.18 11.10 -12.43
CA THR A 70 20.92 10.75 -13.10
C THR A 70 20.29 9.52 -12.43
N GLN A 71 18.97 9.35 -12.55
CA GLN A 71 18.28 8.21 -11.93
C GLN A 71 18.79 6.88 -12.48
N SER A 72 19.00 6.80 -13.80
CA SER A 72 19.52 5.60 -14.48
C SER A 72 20.91 5.21 -13.97
N LYS A 73 21.79 6.19 -13.76
CA LYS A 73 23.11 5.97 -13.15
C LYS A 73 23.00 5.57 -11.68
N ALA A 74 22.09 6.16 -10.92
CA ALA A 74 21.88 5.79 -9.52
C ALA A 74 21.42 4.32 -9.40
N VAL A 75 20.50 3.88 -10.25
CA VAL A 75 20.00 2.49 -10.29
C VAL A 75 21.13 1.51 -10.66
N VAL A 76 21.91 1.80 -11.69
CA VAL A 76 23.00 0.91 -12.15
C VAL A 76 24.15 0.86 -11.15
N ASN A 77 24.53 1.99 -10.54
CA ASN A 77 25.64 2.03 -9.59
C ASN A 77 25.29 1.45 -8.21
N ASN A 78 24.00 1.30 -7.91
CA ASN A 78 23.51 0.81 -6.62
C ASN A 78 22.49 -0.31 -6.85
N PRO A 79 22.88 -1.44 -7.49
CA PRO A 79 21.94 -2.51 -7.84
C PRO A 79 21.22 -3.02 -6.60
N SER A 80 19.96 -3.47 -6.74
CA SER A 80 19.16 -4.01 -5.62
C SER A 80 19.94 -5.07 -4.83
N ARG A 81 19.73 -5.14 -3.52
CA ARG A 81 20.42 -6.13 -2.68
C ARG A 81 19.97 -7.56 -2.98
N PHE A 82 18.76 -7.71 -3.51
CA PHE A 82 18.13 -8.95 -3.95
C PHE A 82 18.67 -9.49 -5.28
N SER A 83 19.91 -9.14 -5.65
CA SER A 83 20.43 -9.34 -7.02
C SER A 83 20.75 -10.79 -7.39
N SER A 84 20.62 -11.74 -6.47
CA SER A 84 20.89 -13.14 -6.77
C SER A 84 19.58 -13.82 -7.16
N PRO A 85 19.38 -14.20 -8.44
CA PRO A 85 18.32 -15.14 -8.77
C PRO A 85 18.51 -16.40 -7.92
N GLY A 86 17.41 -17.07 -7.58
CA GLY A 86 17.49 -18.40 -6.98
C GLY A 86 18.37 -19.35 -7.83
N PRO A 87 18.74 -20.52 -7.29
CA PRO A 87 19.56 -21.51 -8.00
C PRO A 87 19.11 -21.66 -9.46
N ASP A 88 20.03 -21.88 -10.41
CA ASP A 88 19.68 -22.00 -11.85
C ASP A 88 18.65 -23.11 -12.14
N ASP A 89 18.46 -24.05 -11.20
CA ASP A 89 17.45 -25.11 -11.22
C ASP A 89 16.06 -24.69 -10.65
N ALA A 90 15.88 -23.42 -10.27
CA ALA A 90 14.63 -22.90 -9.72
C ALA A 90 13.54 -22.77 -10.79
N GLU A 91 12.28 -22.97 -10.39
CA GLU A 91 11.10 -22.92 -11.26
C GLU A 91 10.94 -21.56 -11.92
N SER A 92 11.29 -21.44 -13.20
CA SER A 92 11.00 -20.22 -13.95
C SER A 92 9.55 -20.19 -14.43
N ALA A 93 9.06 -18.99 -14.75
CA ALA A 93 7.81 -18.81 -15.47
C ALA A 93 7.97 -17.73 -16.54
N ALA A 94 7.14 -17.79 -17.58
CA ALA A 94 6.98 -16.68 -18.51
C ALA A 94 5.84 -15.78 -18.02
N LEU A 95 6.12 -14.49 -17.90
CA LEU A 95 5.12 -13.46 -17.63
C LEU A 95 4.81 -12.72 -18.93
N ALA A 96 3.52 -12.57 -19.22
CA ALA A 96 2.99 -11.76 -20.32
C ALA A 96 2.04 -10.69 -19.76
N ILE A 97 2.35 -9.41 -19.95
CA ILE A 97 1.47 -8.32 -19.52
C ILE A 97 0.27 -8.22 -20.46
N THR A 98 -0.94 -8.27 -19.90
CA THR A 98 -2.21 -8.26 -20.63
C THR A 98 -2.93 -6.91 -20.53
N ALA A 99 -2.82 -6.22 -19.39
CA ALA A 99 -3.40 -4.89 -19.19
C ALA A 99 -2.61 -4.06 -18.18
N SER A 100 -2.67 -2.74 -18.33
CA SER A 100 -2.16 -1.80 -17.33
C SER A 100 -3.24 -1.50 -16.29
N ILE A 101 -2.88 -1.52 -15.00
CA ILE A 101 -3.80 -1.16 -13.90
C ILE A 101 -3.38 0.21 -13.34
N SER A 102 -2.14 0.34 -12.88
CA SER A 102 -1.59 1.60 -12.39
C SER A 102 -0.11 1.66 -12.72
N ILE A 103 0.25 2.47 -13.72
CA ILE A 103 1.61 2.60 -14.22
C ILE A 103 2.00 4.09 -14.34
N GLY A 104 3.30 4.38 -14.36
CA GLY A 104 3.85 5.72 -14.55
C GLY A 104 4.94 6.09 -13.54
N THR A 105 5.63 7.19 -13.81
CA THR A 105 6.85 7.61 -13.10
C THR A 105 6.61 8.28 -11.74
N THR A 106 5.36 8.42 -11.32
CA THR A 106 4.96 9.14 -10.10
C THR A 106 4.27 8.26 -9.06
N ARG A 107 4.08 6.96 -9.35
CA ARG A 107 3.15 6.09 -8.61
C ARG A 107 3.83 5.00 -7.76
N GLY A 108 5.16 5.02 -7.65
CA GLY A 108 5.92 3.96 -6.97
C GLY A 108 5.95 2.69 -7.83
N ALA A 109 5.49 1.57 -7.27
CA ALA A 109 5.43 0.29 -7.98
C ALA A 109 4.47 0.35 -9.19
N GLN A 110 4.80 -0.43 -10.22
CA GLN A 110 4.01 -0.54 -11.45
C GLN A 110 3.08 -1.74 -11.34
N ILE A 111 1.78 -1.52 -11.49
CA ILE A 111 0.74 -2.54 -11.29
C ILE A 111 0.14 -2.90 -12.64
N VAL A 112 0.20 -4.18 -13.00
CA VAL A 112 -0.26 -4.70 -14.29
C VAL A 112 -0.99 -6.03 -14.12
N ALA A 113 -2.00 -6.28 -14.95
CA ALA A 113 -2.56 -7.61 -15.13
C ALA A 113 -1.68 -8.42 -16.06
N CYS A 114 -1.51 -9.71 -15.77
CA CYS A 114 -0.64 -10.58 -16.54
C CYS A 114 -1.12 -12.02 -16.57
N THR A 115 -0.66 -12.75 -17.59
CA THR A 115 -0.75 -14.21 -17.66
C THR A 115 0.60 -14.79 -17.28
N ILE A 116 0.59 -15.77 -16.37
CA ILE A 116 1.76 -16.50 -15.93
C ILE A 116 1.71 -17.90 -16.53
N THR A 117 2.77 -18.28 -17.22
CA THR A 117 2.95 -19.62 -17.80
C THR A 117 4.15 -20.28 -17.12
N PRO A 118 3.93 -21.19 -16.15
CA PRO A 118 5.00 -21.91 -15.48
C PRO A 118 5.83 -22.71 -16.50
N CYS A 119 7.15 -22.65 -16.39
CA CYS A 119 8.04 -23.44 -17.23
C CYS A 119 8.06 -24.90 -16.75
N GLN A 120 8.09 -25.84 -17.69
CA GLN A 120 8.12 -27.27 -17.39
C GLN A 120 9.41 -27.65 -16.64
N LYS A 121 9.27 -28.41 -15.55
CA LYS A 121 10.35 -29.24 -15.01
C LYS A 121 10.27 -30.64 -15.62
N ASN A 122 11.43 -31.21 -15.95
CA ASN A 122 11.55 -32.49 -16.64
C ASN A 122 10.67 -33.58 -16.01
N GLY A 123 9.66 -34.06 -16.74
CA GLY A 123 8.84 -35.22 -16.36
C GLY A 123 7.55 -34.93 -15.58
N GLU A 124 7.26 -33.67 -15.22
CA GLU A 124 6.02 -33.29 -14.53
C GLU A 124 4.98 -32.69 -15.48
N GLU A 125 3.71 -32.83 -15.11
CA GLU A 125 2.59 -32.20 -15.82
C GLU A 125 2.69 -30.67 -15.69
N VAL A 126 2.73 -29.97 -16.82
CA VAL A 126 2.89 -28.52 -16.84
C VAL A 126 1.70 -27.85 -16.15
N PRO A 127 1.90 -27.05 -15.09
CA PRO A 127 0.81 -26.32 -14.48
C PRO A 127 0.14 -25.41 -15.52
N LYS A 128 -1.19 -25.36 -15.50
CA LYS A 128 -1.95 -24.53 -16.45
C LYS A 128 -1.58 -23.05 -16.27
N PRO A 129 -1.50 -22.27 -17.37
CA PRO A 129 -1.37 -20.83 -17.28
C PRO A 129 -2.49 -20.22 -16.45
N PHE A 130 -2.18 -19.19 -15.67
CA PHE A 130 -3.15 -18.51 -14.81
C PHE A 130 -3.02 -16.98 -14.90
N GLN A 131 -4.10 -16.29 -14.54
CA GLN A 131 -4.12 -14.83 -14.47
C GLN A 131 -3.65 -14.35 -13.10
N ALA A 132 -2.85 -13.30 -13.08
CA ALA A 132 -2.39 -12.66 -11.86
C ALA A 132 -2.27 -11.14 -12.05
N VAL A 133 -2.14 -10.43 -10.94
CA VAL A 133 -1.66 -9.05 -10.92
C VAL A 133 -0.20 -9.07 -10.50
N ALA A 134 0.66 -8.43 -11.30
CA ALA A 134 2.05 -8.19 -10.97
C ALA A 134 2.21 -6.77 -10.43
N LYS A 135 2.85 -6.66 -9.27
CA LYS A 135 3.31 -5.38 -8.72
C LYS A 135 4.82 -5.35 -8.82
N ILE A 136 5.34 -4.46 -9.66
CA ILE A 136 6.73 -4.43 -10.14
C ILE A 136 7.46 -3.24 -9.52
N TYR A 137 8.52 -3.51 -8.78
CA TYR A 137 9.30 -2.51 -8.03
C TYR A 137 10.56 -2.14 -8.80
N ASP A 138 10.40 -1.46 -9.96
CA ASP A 138 11.54 -0.97 -10.74
C ASP A 138 11.92 0.44 -10.28
N PRO A 139 13.05 0.63 -9.59
CA PRO A 139 13.45 1.93 -9.04
C PRO A 139 13.66 2.99 -10.12
N LEU A 140 13.84 2.58 -11.38
CA LEU A 140 13.94 3.51 -12.51
C LEU A 140 12.63 4.27 -12.75
N TYR A 141 11.48 3.71 -12.37
CA TYR A 141 10.17 4.34 -12.58
C TYR A 141 9.52 4.85 -11.30
N TYR A 142 10.28 4.83 -10.20
CA TYR A 142 9.91 5.55 -8.99
C TYR A 142 10.14 7.05 -9.15
N ASN A 143 9.43 7.83 -8.33
CA ASN A 143 9.51 9.28 -8.37
C ASN A 143 10.83 9.79 -7.76
N PHE A 144 11.77 10.20 -8.60
CA PHE A 144 13.09 10.67 -8.17
C PHE A 144 13.08 12.05 -7.49
N LYS A 145 11.95 12.76 -7.54
CA LYS A 145 11.78 14.09 -6.94
C LYS A 145 10.63 14.08 -5.93
N SER A 146 10.89 14.49 -4.70
CA SER A 146 9.80 14.64 -3.72
C SER A 146 8.84 15.77 -4.13
N SER A 147 7.54 15.54 -3.96
CA SER A 147 6.48 16.52 -4.22
C SER A 147 6.42 17.60 -3.15
N ILE A 148 6.83 17.28 -1.92
CA ILE A 148 6.71 18.15 -0.72
C ILE A 148 8.05 18.86 -0.44
N GLY A 149 9.17 18.17 -0.64
CA GLY A 149 10.50 18.73 -0.43
C GLY A 149 11.22 18.78 -1.77
N ARG A 150 11.81 19.93 -2.12
CA ARG A 150 12.59 20.12 -3.37
C ARG A 150 13.94 19.37 -3.30
N TYR A 151 13.91 18.07 -3.00
CA TYR A 151 15.05 17.20 -2.71
C TYR A 151 14.92 15.89 -3.51
N PRO A 152 16.05 15.26 -3.88
CA PRO A 152 16.04 13.95 -4.50
C PRO A 152 15.48 12.89 -3.54
N ARG A 153 14.81 11.89 -4.12
CA ARG A 153 14.42 10.67 -3.40
C ARG A 153 15.38 9.53 -3.76
N ASP A 154 15.74 8.74 -2.76
CA ASP A 154 16.47 7.50 -2.98
C ASP A 154 15.51 6.42 -3.51
N THR A 155 15.23 6.50 -4.81
CA THR A 155 14.29 5.60 -5.48
C THR A 155 14.70 4.13 -5.41
N VAL A 156 16.00 3.85 -5.24
CA VAL A 156 16.49 2.48 -5.15
C VAL A 156 16.14 1.88 -3.79
N ARG A 157 16.40 2.62 -2.72
CA ARG A 157 15.93 2.22 -1.38
C ARG A 157 14.42 2.14 -1.29
N GLU A 158 13.69 3.07 -1.90
CA GLU A 158 12.23 3.06 -1.84
C GLU A 158 11.62 1.83 -2.51
N ALA A 159 12.10 1.46 -3.70
CA ALA A 159 11.66 0.25 -4.37
C ALA A 159 11.98 -1.02 -3.56
N ASP A 160 13.21 -1.12 -3.02
CA ASP A 160 13.62 -2.25 -2.18
C ASP A 160 12.73 -2.34 -0.91
N LYS A 161 12.53 -1.21 -0.22
CA LYS A 161 11.73 -1.15 1.01
C LYS A 161 10.26 -1.52 0.77
N ASP A 162 9.66 -0.97 -0.29
CA ASP A 162 8.28 -1.28 -0.65
C ASP A 162 8.12 -2.78 -0.96
N TYR A 163 9.04 -3.33 -1.74
CA TYR A 163 9.07 -4.76 -2.09
C TYR A 163 9.22 -5.64 -0.85
N GLU A 164 10.15 -5.31 0.05
CA GLU A 164 10.42 -6.05 1.28
C GLU A 164 9.22 -6.09 2.21
N ASN A 165 8.67 -4.92 2.53
CA ASN A 165 7.55 -4.79 3.43
C ASN A 165 6.34 -5.57 2.91
N GLU A 166 6.04 -5.43 1.62
CA GLU A 166 4.89 -6.06 1.02
C GLU A 166 5.07 -7.57 0.89
N THR A 167 6.26 -8.04 0.51
CA THR A 167 6.60 -9.47 0.48
C THR A 167 6.49 -10.08 1.86
N ALA A 168 7.07 -9.44 2.89
CA ALA A 168 6.99 -9.91 4.27
C ALA A 168 5.55 -9.98 4.75
N ALA A 169 4.72 -8.98 4.44
CA ALA A 169 3.31 -8.97 4.78
C ALA A 169 2.54 -10.13 4.13
N TYR A 170 2.71 -10.35 2.83
CA TYR A 170 2.02 -11.42 2.12
C TYR A 170 2.49 -12.81 2.53
N GLU A 171 3.80 -13.00 2.78
CA GLU A 171 4.32 -14.25 3.33
C GLU A 171 3.74 -14.54 4.73
N HIS A 172 3.65 -13.51 5.56
CA HIS A 172 3.05 -13.61 6.89
C HIS A 172 1.57 -13.94 6.84
N LEU A 173 0.80 -13.29 5.96
CA LEU A 173 -0.61 -13.60 5.69
C LEU A 173 -0.79 -15.03 5.18
N ARG A 174 0.09 -15.48 4.27
CA ARG A 174 0.05 -16.84 3.71
C ARG A 174 0.30 -17.88 4.79
N LYS A 175 1.30 -17.66 5.66
CA LYS A 175 1.62 -18.53 6.80
C LYS A 175 0.44 -18.72 7.76
N HIS A 176 -0.41 -17.70 7.90
CA HIS A 176 -1.62 -17.74 8.73
C HIS A 176 -2.88 -18.17 7.98
N GLY A 177 -2.78 -18.55 6.70
CA GLY A 177 -3.92 -19.01 5.90
C GLY A 177 -4.93 -17.92 5.54
N ILE A 178 -4.53 -16.65 5.54
CA ILE A 178 -5.43 -15.51 5.34
C ILE A 178 -5.51 -15.08 3.86
N THR A 179 -4.47 -15.33 3.07
CA THR A 179 -4.46 -14.98 1.64
C THR A 179 -5.59 -15.70 0.91
N GLY A 180 -6.37 -14.97 0.12
CA GLY A 180 -7.58 -15.47 -0.53
C GLY A 180 -8.87 -15.29 0.28
N SER A 181 -8.78 -14.77 1.51
CA SER A 181 -9.92 -14.28 2.31
C SER A 181 -10.03 -12.76 2.21
N PHE A 182 -9.79 -12.00 3.27
CA PHE A 182 -9.77 -10.53 3.27
C PHE A 182 -8.44 -9.93 2.76
N ALA A 183 -7.51 -10.77 2.32
CA ALA A 183 -6.31 -10.36 1.57
C ALA A 183 -6.28 -11.12 0.24
N PRO A 184 -5.61 -10.61 -0.81
CA PRO A 184 -5.43 -11.33 -2.07
C PRO A 184 -4.75 -12.69 -1.86
N LYS A 185 -5.05 -13.68 -2.70
CA LYS A 185 -4.14 -14.83 -2.84
C LYS A 185 -2.76 -14.34 -3.25
N TYR A 186 -1.72 -14.90 -2.65
CA TYR A 186 -0.33 -14.57 -2.95
C TYR A 186 0.32 -15.71 -3.72
N TYR A 187 0.83 -15.42 -4.91
CA TYR A 187 1.48 -16.36 -5.82
C TYR A 187 3.00 -16.28 -5.76
N GLY A 188 3.55 -15.60 -4.74
CA GLY A 188 4.97 -15.56 -4.46
C GLY A 188 5.67 -14.29 -4.95
N SER A 189 6.95 -14.26 -4.63
CA SER A 189 7.91 -13.21 -4.94
C SER A 189 8.79 -13.65 -6.10
N TRP A 190 9.10 -12.70 -6.99
CA TRP A 190 9.76 -13.01 -8.26
C TRP A 190 10.76 -11.92 -8.63
N ILE A 191 11.73 -12.30 -9.45
CA ILE A 191 12.77 -11.42 -9.97
C ILE A 191 13.01 -11.67 -11.46
N PHE A 192 13.37 -10.62 -12.19
CA PHE A 192 13.83 -10.71 -13.57
C PHE A 192 14.84 -9.59 -13.86
N SER A 193 15.55 -9.71 -14.98
CA SER A 193 16.58 -8.74 -15.37
C SER A 193 16.18 -8.00 -16.64
N LEU A 194 16.39 -6.69 -16.67
CA LEU A 194 16.16 -5.84 -17.84
C LEU A 194 17.44 -5.16 -18.31
N PRO A 195 17.68 -5.07 -19.63
CA PRO A 195 18.82 -4.33 -20.15
C PRO A 195 18.64 -2.83 -19.91
N ILE A 196 19.78 -2.14 -19.72
CA ILE A 196 19.86 -0.68 -19.68
C ILE A 196 21.20 -0.24 -20.26
N THR A 197 21.22 0.84 -21.03
CA THR A 197 22.46 1.39 -21.61
C THR A 197 22.76 2.73 -20.95
N ILE A 198 23.93 2.85 -20.33
CA ILE A 198 24.39 4.08 -19.65
C ILE A 198 25.65 4.58 -20.34
N GLY A 199 25.63 5.80 -20.88
CA GLY A 199 26.78 6.36 -21.59
C GLY A 199 27.32 5.46 -22.72
N GLY A 200 26.41 4.80 -23.45
CA GLY A 200 26.74 3.88 -24.55
C GLY A 200 27.25 2.49 -24.11
N ARG A 201 27.29 2.19 -22.80
CA ARG A 201 27.72 0.88 -22.29
C ARG A 201 26.51 0.04 -21.84
N PRO A 202 26.41 -1.22 -22.28
CA PRO A 202 25.33 -2.10 -21.87
C PRO A 202 25.52 -2.53 -20.41
N HIS A 203 24.42 -2.49 -19.66
CA HIS A 203 24.29 -2.97 -18.30
C HIS A 203 22.97 -3.77 -18.19
N SER A 204 22.77 -4.40 -17.04
CA SER A 204 21.53 -5.05 -16.68
C SER A 204 21.09 -4.55 -15.31
N ARG A 205 19.79 -4.42 -15.09
CA ARG A 205 19.22 -4.14 -13.77
C ARG A 205 18.24 -5.24 -13.41
N ASN A 206 18.32 -5.69 -12.16
CA ASN A 206 17.37 -6.63 -11.60
C ASN A 206 16.14 -5.88 -11.09
N VAL A 207 14.97 -6.46 -11.32
CA VAL A 207 13.68 -5.90 -10.95
C VAL A 207 12.92 -6.95 -10.16
N GLN A 208 12.50 -6.58 -8.95
CA GLN A 208 11.70 -7.41 -8.08
C GLN A 208 10.21 -7.18 -8.34
N MET A 209 9.41 -8.19 -8.08
CA MET A 209 7.97 -8.10 -8.15
C MET A 209 7.30 -9.14 -7.26
N ILE A 210 6.03 -8.92 -6.98
CA ILE A 210 5.14 -9.92 -6.40
C ILE A 210 4.01 -10.25 -7.37
N LEU A 211 3.50 -11.46 -7.26
CA LEU A 211 2.30 -11.90 -7.98
C LEU A 211 1.16 -12.15 -6.98
N ILE A 212 0.02 -11.55 -7.23
CA ILE A 212 -1.19 -11.68 -6.39
C ILE A 212 -2.43 -11.97 -7.24
N GLU A 213 -3.51 -12.34 -6.55
CA GLU A 213 -4.83 -12.58 -7.12
C GLU A 213 -5.31 -11.42 -7.99
N THR A 214 -5.82 -11.72 -9.18
CA THR A 214 -6.60 -10.75 -9.96
C THR A 214 -7.96 -10.54 -9.29
N LEU A 215 -8.15 -9.36 -8.72
CA LEU A 215 -9.41 -8.97 -8.10
C LEU A 215 -10.32 -8.32 -9.15
N ASN A 216 -11.41 -9.00 -9.50
CA ASN A 216 -12.48 -8.44 -10.33
C ASN A 216 -13.41 -7.58 -9.45
N GLY A 217 -12.92 -6.43 -9.03
CA GLY A 217 -13.62 -5.53 -8.11
C GLY A 217 -13.25 -4.08 -8.37
N VAL A 218 -13.82 -3.21 -7.55
CA VAL A 218 -13.54 -1.76 -7.55
C VAL A 218 -13.11 -1.32 -6.16
N SER A 219 -12.21 -0.35 -6.06
CA SER A 219 -11.89 0.23 -4.75
C SER A 219 -13.06 1.06 -4.21
N ILE A 220 -13.17 1.17 -2.89
CA ILE A 220 -14.12 2.07 -2.22
C ILE A 220 -13.97 3.51 -2.74
N GLN A 221 -12.73 3.95 -3.02
CA GLN A 221 -12.49 5.29 -3.56
C GLN A 221 -13.04 5.45 -4.99
N GLU A 222 -12.94 4.44 -5.84
CA GLU A 222 -13.43 4.49 -7.23
C GLU A 222 -14.95 4.45 -7.34
N THR A 223 -15.66 3.98 -6.31
CA THR A 223 -17.14 4.06 -6.31
C THR A 223 -17.65 5.47 -6.04
N ARG A 224 -16.79 6.41 -5.64
CA ARG A 224 -17.20 7.80 -5.43
C ARG A 224 -17.70 8.38 -6.75
N VAL A 225 -18.97 8.78 -6.80
CA VAL A 225 -19.53 9.47 -7.95
C VAL A 225 -19.33 10.95 -7.73
N GLN A 226 -18.57 11.59 -8.61
CA GLN A 226 -18.41 13.03 -8.57
C GLN A 226 -19.65 13.71 -9.17
N ASN A 227 -20.71 13.82 -8.37
CA ASN A 227 -21.95 14.50 -8.75
C ASN A 227 -21.82 16.04 -8.77
N SER A 228 -20.69 16.58 -8.29
CA SER A 228 -20.43 18.02 -8.23
C SER A 228 -19.03 18.35 -8.75
N SER A 229 -18.92 19.44 -9.52
CA SER A 229 -17.64 20.02 -9.93
C SER A 229 -16.83 20.59 -8.75
N ASP A 230 -17.48 20.78 -7.60
CA ASP A 230 -16.81 21.14 -6.36
C ASP A 230 -16.13 19.91 -5.75
N ARG A 231 -14.78 19.87 -5.81
CA ARG A 231 -13.97 18.81 -5.20
C ARG A 231 -14.12 18.74 -3.68
N SER A 232 -14.62 19.81 -3.04
CA SER A 232 -14.93 19.82 -1.61
C SER A 232 -16.35 19.38 -1.27
N GLY A 233 -17.24 19.24 -2.28
CA GLY A 233 -18.66 18.92 -2.10
C GLY A 233 -19.13 17.62 -2.75
N GLY A 234 -18.27 16.89 -3.47
CA GLY A 234 -18.63 15.64 -4.14
C GLY A 234 -17.94 14.42 -3.52
N THR A 235 -18.50 13.91 -2.43
CA THR A 235 -18.06 12.66 -1.77
C THR A 235 -18.95 11.46 -2.14
N ASP A 236 -20.04 11.63 -2.86
CA ASP A 236 -21.16 10.69 -2.84
C ASP A 236 -20.86 9.28 -3.38
N SER A 237 -20.77 8.29 -2.48
CA SER A 237 -21.16 6.90 -2.79
C SER A 237 -22.60 6.62 -2.34
N PHE A 238 -23.41 7.67 -2.10
CA PHE A 238 -24.80 7.58 -1.60
C PHE A 238 -25.79 6.87 -2.53
N HIS A 239 -25.37 6.44 -3.72
CA HIS A 239 -26.17 5.52 -4.53
C HIS A 239 -26.26 4.12 -3.88
N TYR A 240 -25.35 3.81 -2.95
CA TYR A 240 -25.49 2.68 -2.03
C TYR A 240 -26.25 3.09 -0.76
N PRO A 241 -27.18 2.23 -0.27
CA PRO A 241 -27.82 2.41 1.03
C PRO A 241 -26.79 2.58 2.16
N GLU A 242 -27.12 3.39 3.16
CA GLU A 242 -26.18 3.71 4.23
C GLU A 242 -25.78 2.47 5.03
N GLU A 243 -26.74 1.65 5.38
CA GLU A 243 -26.55 0.39 6.08
C GLU A 243 -25.58 -0.53 5.33
N TYR A 244 -25.62 -0.54 3.99
CA TYR A 244 -24.70 -1.31 3.17
C TYR A 244 -23.29 -0.73 3.22
N ARG A 245 -23.17 0.60 3.10
CA ARG A 245 -21.86 1.28 3.16
C ARG A 245 -21.17 1.05 4.50
N LEU A 246 -21.92 1.20 5.60
CA LEU A 246 -21.42 1.01 6.96
C LEU A 246 -21.10 -0.46 7.25
N GLU A 247 -21.84 -1.41 6.68
CA GLU A 247 -21.53 -2.83 6.83
C GLU A 247 -20.22 -3.22 6.12
N VAL A 248 -20.01 -2.73 4.90
CA VAL A 248 -18.74 -2.94 4.17
C VAL A 248 -17.57 -2.33 4.93
N LEU A 249 -17.73 -1.11 5.46
CA LEU A 249 -16.72 -0.47 6.29
C LEU A 249 -16.41 -1.29 7.54
N ALA A 250 -17.46 -1.81 8.21
CA ALA A 250 -17.28 -2.66 9.38
C ALA A 250 -16.50 -3.95 9.05
N ARG A 251 -16.77 -4.59 7.91
CA ARG A 251 -16.01 -5.75 7.43
C ARG A 251 -14.55 -5.42 7.12
N ALA A 252 -14.28 -4.24 6.55
CA ALA A 252 -12.92 -3.76 6.31
C ALA A 252 -12.14 -3.54 7.63
N MET A 253 -12.79 -2.94 8.63
CA MET A 253 -12.22 -2.75 9.96
C MET A 253 -11.98 -4.08 10.68
N ASP A 254 -12.91 -5.03 10.59
CA ASP A 254 -12.77 -6.37 11.15
C ASP A 254 -11.58 -7.12 10.52
N ALA A 255 -11.43 -7.05 9.20
CA ALA A 255 -10.25 -7.57 8.50
C ALA A 255 -8.96 -6.91 9.00
N TYR A 256 -8.97 -5.59 9.20
CA TYR A 256 -7.81 -4.84 9.70
C TYR A 256 -7.41 -5.25 11.13
N VAL A 257 -8.36 -5.46 12.05
CA VAL A 257 -7.99 -5.90 13.41
C VAL A 257 -7.57 -7.36 13.46
N LYS A 258 -8.07 -8.20 12.53
CA LYS A 258 -7.62 -9.60 12.38
C LYS A 258 -6.18 -9.71 11.90
N GLN A 259 -5.71 -8.83 11.00
CA GLN A 259 -4.28 -8.77 10.67
C GLN A 259 -3.43 -8.25 11.85
N LEU A 260 -3.92 -7.27 12.62
CA LEU A 260 -3.21 -6.80 13.82
C LEU A 260 -3.02 -7.91 14.85
N LYS A 261 -4.03 -8.76 15.05
CA LYS A 261 -3.96 -9.91 15.96
C LYS A 261 -2.79 -10.84 15.64
N ILE A 262 -2.49 -11.05 14.36
CA ILE A 262 -1.37 -11.90 13.95
C ILE A 262 -0.04 -11.13 13.89
N GLY A 263 -0.01 -9.86 14.29
CA GLY A 263 1.18 -9.02 14.27
C GLY A 263 1.45 -8.34 12.93
N LEU A 264 0.43 -8.15 12.08
CA LEU A 264 0.56 -7.41 10.83
C LEU A 264 -0.19 -6.08 10.90
N GLU A 265 0.56 -4.99 10.84
CA GLU A 265 0.05 -3.63 10.71
C GLU A 265 0.24 -3.17 9.26
N GLN A 266 -0.83 -2.95 8.50
CA GLN A 266 -0.71 -2.56 7.08
C GLN A 266 -0.24 -1.11 6.89
N GLY A 267 -0.62 -0.20 7.80
CA GLY A 267 -0.05 1.15 7.88
C GLY A 267 -0.61 2.18 6.90
N ASP A 268 -1.61 1.84 6.09
CA ASP A 268 -2.30 2.74 5.15
C ASP A 268 -3.76 2.29 4.90
N PHE A 269 -4.57 2.28 5.98
CA PHE A 269 -5.97 1.86 5.92
C PHE A 269 -6.84 2.97 5.33
N ALA A 270 -7.01 2.94 4.01
CA ALA A 270 -7.77 3.95 3.28
C ALA A 270 -8.68 3.34 2.21
N GLY A 271 -9.74 4.06 1.79
CA GLY A 271 -10.70 3.55 0.80
C GLY A 271 -10.09 3.19 -0.56
N ARG A 272 -8.90 3.73 -0.91
CA ARG A 272 -8.15 3.33 -2.11
C ARG A 272 -7.53 1.92 -2.01
N ASN A 273 -7.32 1.44 -0.80
CA ASN A 273 -6.70 0.16 -0.47
C ASN A 273 -7.71 -0.91 -0.03
N VAL A 274 -9.01 -0.66 -0.22
CA VAL A 274 -10.10 -1.60 0.06
C VAL A 274 -10.85 -1.89 -1.24
N ILE A 275 -10.72 -3.12 -1.74
CA ILE A 275 -11.35 -3.58 -2.98
C ILE A 275 -12.61 -4.38 -2.66
N LEU A 276 -13.70 -4.06 -3.37
CA LEU A 276 -15.00 -4.72 -3.27
C LEU A 276 -15.15 -5.70 -4.43
N VAL A 277 -15.13 -7.00 -4.12
CA VAL A 277 -15.24 -8.07 -5.12
C VAL A 277 -16.65 -8.66 -5.05
N ALA A 278 -17.38 -8.60 -6.17
CA ALA A 278 -18.82 -8.93 -6.24
C ALA A 278 -19.17 -10.39 -5.87
N ASN A 279 -18.20 -11.30 -5.92
CA ASN A 279 -18.41 -12.72 -5.67
C ASN A 279 -18.04 -13.09 -4.24
N SER A 280 -18.80 -12.58 -3.26
CA SER A 280 -18.73 -13.13 -1.90
C SER A 280 -19.29 -14.56 -1.90
N PRO A 281 -18.62 -15.53 -1.29
CA PRO A 281 -19.18 -16.87 -1.07
C PRO A 281 -20.38 -16.85 -0.10
N GLU A 282 -20.54 -15.76 0.68
CA GLU A 282 -21.65 -15.54 1.58
C GLU A 282 -22.69 -14.65 0.91
N GLU A 283 -23.92 -15.16 0.72
CA GLU A 283 -25.06 -14.43 0.13
C GLU A 283 -25.71 -13.45 1.11
N ASP A 284 -24.94 -12.88 2.03
CA ASP A 284 -25.46 -11.90 2.99
C ASP A 284 -25.96 -10.67 2.25
N LYS A 285 -27.15 -10.20 2.61
CA LYS A 285 -27.77 -9.01 2.01
C LYS A 285 -28.04 -7.95 3.04
N VAL A 286 -27.67 -6.72 2.72
CA VAL A 286 -27.95 -5.52 3.53
C VAL A 286 -28.48 -4.43 2.60
N GLY A 287 -29.58 -3.78 2.98
CA GLY A 287 -30.24 -2.79 2.11
C GLY A 287 -30.69 -3.35 0.76
N GLY A 288 -30.96 -4.66 0.67
CA GLY A 288 -31.33 -5.35 -0.56
C GLY A 288 -30.17 -5.68 -1.52
N LEU A 289 -28.93 -5.33 -1.16
CA LEU A 289 -27.73 -5.60 -1.95
C LEU A 289 -26.92 -6.75 -1.34
N VAL A 290 -26.31 -7.57 -2.20
CA VAL A 290 -25.38 -8.64 -1.78
C VAL A 290 -24.08 -8.00 -1.31
N LEU A 291 -23.60 -8.39 -0.14
CA LEU A 291 -22.34 -7.88 0.39
C LEU A 291 -21.15 -8.43 -0.41
N PRO A 292 -20.18 -7.57 -0.76
CA PRO A 292 -19.00 -7.99 -1.51
C PRO A 292 -18.01 -8.71 -0.58
N ARG A 293 -17.11 -9.49 -1.17
CA ARG A 293 -15.86 -9.86 -0.50
C ARG A 293 -15.01 -8.60 -0.39
N VAL A 294 -14.74 -8.19 0.85
CA VAL A 294 -13.89 -7.03 1.17
C VAL A 294 -12.44 -7.48 1.22
N VAL A 295 -11.58 -6.90 0.39
CA VAL A 295 -10.16 -7.28 0.27
C VAL A 295 -9.26 -6.07 0.53
N LEU A 296 -8.39 -6.17 1.52
CA LEU A 296 -7.36 -5.20 1.82
C LEU A 296 -6.15 -5.42 0.90
N VAL A 297 -5.62 -4.35 0.31
CA VAL A 297 -4.46 -4.37 -0.59
C VAL A 297 -3.42 -3.33 -0.20
N ASP A 298 -2.32 -3.29 -0.95
CA ASP A 298 -1.23 -2.32 -0.80
C ASP A 298 -0.52 -2.41 0.58
N TYR A 299 0.34 -3.42 0.74
CA TYR A 299 1.07 -3.66 2.00
C TYR A 299 2.52 -3.13 1.97
N ASN A 300 2.85 -2.20 1.08
CA ASN A 300 4.22 -1.66 0.96
C ASN A 300 4.68 -0.85 2.19
N THR A 301 3.74 -0.32 2.97
CA THR A 301 4.02 0.36 4.25
C THR A 301 3.91 -0.56 5.46
N ALA A 302 3.59 -1.84 5.24
CA ALA A 302 3.25 -2.74 6.33
C ALA A 302 4.45 -3.08 7.21
N LYS A 303 4.14 -3.45 8.45
CA LYS A 303 5.10 -3.95 9.44
C LYS A 303 4.62 -5.28 9.97
N VAL A 304 5.52 -6.25 9.95
CA VAL A 304 5.33 -7.54 10.62
C VAL A 304 6.06 -7.47 11.96
N VAL A 305 5.33 -7.68 13.04
CA VAL A 305 5.82 -7.73 14.41
C VAL A 305 5.60 -9.14 14.95
N GLU A 306 6.64 -9.72 15.54
CA GLU A 306 6.50 -11.02 16.18
C GLU A 306 5.62 -10.87 17.44
N MET A 307 4.48 -11.53 17.43
CA MET A 307 3.57 -11.51 18.57
C MET A 307 4.06 -12.48 19.65
N PRO A 308 4.13 -12.05 20.93
CA PRO A 308 4.45 -12.96 22.02
C PRO A 308 3.49 -14.16 22.02
N ARG A 309 4.01 -15.37 22.28
CA ARG A 309 3.19 -16.60 22.32
C ARG A 309 1.99 -16.50 23.27
N GLU A 310 2.15 -15.73 24.34
CA GLU A 310 1.11 -15.46 25.34
C GLU A 310 -0.10 -14.71 24.77
N GLN A 311 0.10 -13.94 23.69
CA GLN A 311 -0.94 -13.17 23.00
C GLN A 311 -1.63 -13.96 21.89
N ALA A 312 -1.16 -15.18 21.55
CA ALA A 312 -1.76 -16.00 20.49
C ALA A 312 -3.23 -16.36 20.77
N ASN A 313 -3.61 -16.45 22.05
CA ASN A 313 -4.97 -16.77 22.49
C ASN A 313 -5.86 -15.54 22.66
N TRP A 314 -5.33 -14.33 22.48
CA TRP A 314 -6.12 -13.12 22.66
C TRP A 314 -7.14 -12.95 21.53
N LEU A 315 -8.28 -12.35 21.85
CA LEU A 315 -9.21 -11.87 20.83
C LEU A 315 -8.56 -10.73 20.03
N PRO A 316 -8.95 -10.52 18.76
CA PRO A 316 -8.52 -9.35 18.03
C PRO A 316 -8.87 -8.06 18.78
N SER A 317 -8.08 -7.01 18.56
CA SER A 317 -8.41 -5.69 19.10
C SER A 317 -9.79 -5.23 18.63
N ASN A 318 -10.53 -4.56 19.49
CA ASN A 318 -11.86 -4.06 19.18
C ASN A 318 -11.72 -2.91 18.17
N PRO A 319 -12.38 -2.98 17.00
CA PRO A 319 -12.32 -1.92 16.02
C PRO A 319 -12.66 -0.54 16.59
N ALA A 320 -13.59 -0.44 17.54
CA ALA A 320 -13.90 0.83 18.19
C ALA A 320 -12.69 1.44 18.91
N ALA A 321 -11.84 0.62 19.54
CA ALA A 321 -10.63 1.10 20.19
C ALA A 321 -9.53 1.46 19.18
N VAL A 322 -9.40 0.69 18.10
CA VAL A 322 -8.38 0.91 17.06
C VAL A 322 -8.68 2.17 16.24
N PHE A 323 -9.94 2.39 15.88
CA PHE A 323 -10.36 3.49 15.00
C PHE A 323 -10.94 4.70 15.76
N TRP A 324 -10.81 4.75 17.08
CA TRP A 324 -11.44 5.78 17.93
C TRP A 324 -11.07 7.21 17.55
N ASN A 325 -9.79 7.41 17.23
CA ASN A 325 -9.19 8.72 16.88
C ASN A 325 -8.83 8.81 15.40
N GLU A 326 -9.15 7.80 14.60
CA GLU A 326 -8.87 7.79 13.18
C GLU A 326 -9.89 8.66 12.43
N TYR A 327 -9.42 9.47 11.49
CA TYR A 327 -10.31 10.39 10.75
C TYR A 327 -10.88 9.73 9.50
N LEU A 328 -11.82 8.79 9.70
CA LEU A 328 -12.38 7.96 8.62
C LEU A 328 -13.09 8.79 7.54
N TRP A 329 -13.56 10.00 7.87
CA TRP A 329 -14.22 10.87 6.91
C TRP A 329 -13.31 11.26 5.72
N GLU A 330 -12.01 11.44 5.93
CA GLU A 330 -11.08 11.80 4.85
C GLU A 330 -10.82 10.60 3.92
N ASP A 331 -10.47 9.45 4.51
CA ASP A 331 -10.08 8.26 3.76
C ASP A 331 -11.27 7.48 3.17
N PHE A 332 -12.44 7.57 3.79
CA PHE A 332 -13.68 6.87 3.41
C PHE A 332 -14.83 7.84 3.08
N GLY A 333 -14.51 9.10 2.75
CA GLY A 333 -15.50 10.08 2.28
C GLY A 333 -16.44 9.48 1.24
N GLY A 334 -17.75 9.63 1.48
CA GLY A 334 -18.80 9.03 0.66
C GLY A 334 -19.35 7.69 1.12
N TRP A 335 -18.52 6.94 1.83
CA TRP A 335 -18.89 5.68 2.46
C TRP A 335 -19.31 5.87 3.90
N VAL A 336 -18.77 6.89 4.57
CA VAL A 336 -19.23 7.33 5.88
C VAL A 336 -20.27 8.45 5.77
N PRO A 337 -21.19 8.59 6.74
CA PRO A 337 -22.07 9.74 6.85
C PRO A 337 -21.29 11.05 6.91
N ASN A 338 -21.84 12.12 6.33
CA ASN A 338 -21.18 13.44 6.32
C ASN A 338 -21.07 14.03 7.74
N GLU A 339 -21.96 13.62 8.64
CA GLU A 339 -22.00 13.99 10.05
C GLU A 339 -20.75 13.50 10.80
N TRP A 340 -20.01 12.52 10.26
CA TRP A 340 -18.75 12.03 10.84
C TRP A 340 -17.57 13.00 10.68
N GLN A 341 -17.77 14.14 10.01
CA GLN A 341 -16.86 15.27 10.19
C GLN A 341 -16.72 15.66 11.67
N ASP A 342 -17.78 15.47 12.46
CA ASP A 342 -17.73 15.49 13.92
C ASP A 342 -17.35 14.10 14.46
N TRP A 343 -16.22 13.99 15.14
CA TRP A 343 -15.73 12.73 15.73
C TRP A 343 -16.75 12.07 16.66
N LYS A 344 -17.65 12.85 17.27
CA LYS A 344 -18.65 12.31 18.19
C LYS A 344 -19.58 11.29 17.54
N THR A 345 -20.10 11.57 16.35
CA THR A 345 -21.06 10.68 15.67
C THR A 345 -20.39 9.39 15.19
N GLN A 346 -19.15 9.49 14.71
CA GLN A 346 -18.32 8.32 14.38
C GLN A 346 -18.08 7.43 15.61
N GLN A 347 -17.66 8.03 16.73
CA GLN A 347 -17.40 7.32 17.98
C GLN A 347 -18.65 6.62 18.51
N ASP A 348 -19.79 7.30 18.48
CA ASP A 348 -21.06 6.72 18.92
C ASP A 348 -21.45 5.51 18.04
N TRP A 349 -21.24 5.59 16.71
CA TRP A 349 -21.44 4.45 15.82
C TRP A 349 -20.46 3.30 16.09
N LEU A 350 -19.17 3.58 16.30
CA LEU A 350 -18.15 2.57 16.61
C LEU A 350 -18.53 1.79 17.88
N MET A 351 -18.97 2.50 18.93
CA MET A 351 -19.46 1.86 20.16
C MET A 351 -20.67 0.98 19.91
N GLN A 352 -21.66 1.47 19.16
CA GLN A 352 -22.86 0.71 18.86
C GLN A 352 -22.54 -0.56 18.04
N ARG A 353 -21.65 -0.45 17.04
CA ARG A 353 -21.33 -1.55 16.12
C ARG A 353 -20.47 -2.64 16.76
N PHE A 354 -19.42 -2.26 17.50
CA PHE A 354 -18.38 -3.18 17.95
C PHE A 354 -18.35 -3.42 19.47
N ASN A 355 -19.07 -2.60 20.24
CA ASN A 355 -19.18 -2.78 21.69
C ASN A 355 -20.63 -3.08 22.14
N GLY A 356 -21.56 -3.30 21.21
CA GLY A 356 -22.87 -3.86 21.50
C GLY A 356 -22.79 -5.30 22.02
N ASP A 357 -23.81 -5.75 22.75
CA ASP A 357 -23.83 -7.06 23.41
C ASP A 357 -23.54 -8.24 22.45
N ASP A 358 -24.03 -8.14 21.21
CA ASP A 358 -23.89 -9.16 20.17
C ASP A 358 -22.48 -9.25 19.55
N HIS A 359 -21.65 -8.21 19.69
CA HIS A 359 -20.36 -8.14 19.00
C HIS A 359 -19.15 -8.03 19.94
N ARG A 360 -19.36 -7.50 21.14
CA ARG A 360 -18.26 -7.24 22.11
C ARG A 360 -17.43 -8.48 22.45
N HIS A 361 -18.04 -9.67 22.44
CA HIS A 361 -17.40 -10.91 22.86
C HIS A 361 -16.45 -11.48 21.79
N HIS A 362 -16.39 -10.87 20.60
CA HIS A 362 -15.44 -11.21 19.55
C HIS A 362 -14.13 -10.43 19.64
N TYR A 363 -14.04 -9.42 20.51
CA TYR A 363 -12.91 -8.49 20.56
C TYR A 363 -12.40 -8.20 21.97
N TYR A 364 -11.18 -7.67 22.05
CA TYR A 364 -10.53 -7.13 23.26
C TYR A 364 -10.21 -5.63 23.03
N PRO A 365 -10.31 -4.68 23.98
CA PRO A 365 -10.47 -4.83 25.42
C PRO A 365 -11.93 -4.96 25.89
N SER A 366 -12.10 -5.25 27.19
CA SER A 366 -13.40 -5.37 27.85
C SER A 366 -14.11 -4.02 28.02
N GLN A 367 -15.39 -4.07 28.41
CA GLN A 367 -16.26 -2.90 28.68
C GLN A 367 -15.60 -1.83 29.57
N GLU A 368 -14.81 -2.23 30.57
CA GLU A 368 -14.15 -1.33 31.51
C GLU A 368 -13.16 -0.37 30.83
N PHE A 369 -12.48 -0.81 29.76
CA PHE A 369 -11.63 0.08 28.97
C PHE A 369 -12.45 1.19 28.31
N PHE A 370 -13.61 0.83 27.75
CA PHE A 370 -14.51 1.77 27.10
C PHE A 370 -15.15 2.74 28.10
N ASP A 371 -15.49 2.26 29.30
CA ASP A 371 -16.03 3.12 30.37
C ASP A 371 -15.02 4.22 30.75
N ASN A 372 -13.74 3.88 30.85
CA ASN A 372 -12.66 4.85 31.11
C ASN A 372 -12.46 5.82 29.94
N MET A 373 -12.53 5.34 28.70
CA MET A 373 -12.41 6.16 27.50
C MET A 373 -13.58 7.16 27.37
N LEU A 374 -14.80 6.73 27.70
CA LEU A 374 -15.99 7.59 27.71
C LEU A 374 -15.97 8.59 28.88
N ALA A 375 -15.39 8.22 30.02
CA ALA A 375 -15.22 9.14 31.15
C ALA A 375 -14.27 10.30 30.81
N ALA A 376 -13.21 10.06 30.02
CA ALA A 376 -12.28 11.09 29.56
C ALA A 376 -12.88 12.08 28.54
N ARG A 377 -14.08 11.81 28.03
CA ARG A 377 -14.83 12.66 27.09
C ARG A 377 -15.70 13.71 27.81
N ARG A 378 -15.98 13.50 29.11
CA ARG A 378 -16.76 14.42 29.96
C ARG A 378 -15.82 15.42 30.63
#